data_AF-A0A849FJQ8-F1
#
_entry.id   AF-A0A849FJQ8-F1
#
_cell.length_a   1.000
_cell.length_b   1.000
_cell.length_c   1.000
_cell.angle_alpha   90.00
_cell.angle_beta   90.00
_cell.angle_gamma   90.00
#
_symmetry.space_group_name_H-M   'P 1'
#
loop_
_entity.id
_entity.type
_entity.pdbx_description
1 polymer ?
#
loop_
_entity_poly.entity_id
_entity_poly.type
_entity_poly.pdbx_seq_one_letter_code
_entity_poly.pdbx_strand_id
1 'polypeptide(L)'
;KEVIVPAIQDLKACLEILSFSLKEISVNRNILEDPKYDYLFSVDSLNELVQNGMPFRDAYKKMGIEINAGTFTPKRDIEHSHEGSIGNLCLKEIKDKMGKLI
;
A
#
# COMPACT_ATOMS: atom_id res chain seq x y z
N LYS A 1 -0.42 20.69 -41.23
CA LYS A 1 -0.85 19.27 -41.12
C LYS A 1 -1.67 19.18 -39.83
N GLU A 2 -2.94 18.80 -39.90
CA GLU A 2 -3.91 18.93 -38.79
C GLU A 2 -3.67 17.86 -37.70
N VAL A 3 -3.04 18.24 -36.59
CA VAL A 3 -2.65 17.32 -35.49
C VAL A 3 -3.75 17.18 -34.43
N ILE A 4 -4.64 18.17 -34.32
CA ILE A 4 -5.60 18.27 -33.22
C ILE A 4 -6.69 17.19 -33.30
N VAL A 5 -7.23 16.93 -34.50
CA VAL A 5 -8.30 15.94 -34.68
C VAL A 5 -7.83 14.53 -34.33
N PRO A 6 -6.66 14.04 -34.83
CA PRO A 6 -6.10 12.77 -34.37
C PRO A 6 -5.88 12.71 -32.85
N ALA A 7 -5.32 13.76 -32.23
CA ALA A 7 -5.06 13.78 -30.80
C ALA A 7 -6.33 13.66 -29.93
N ILE A 8 -7.45 14.26 -30.37
CA ILE A 8 -8.74 14.13 -29.68
C ILE A 8 -9.28 12.70 -29.79
N GLN A 9 -9.11 12.05 -30.96
CA GLN A 9 -9.53 10.66 -31.13
C GLN A 9 -8.70 9.71 -30.25
N ASP A 10 -7.39 9.94 -30.17
CA ASP A 10 -6.52 9.16 -29.29
C ASP A 10 -6.92 9.31 -27.83
N LEU A 11 -7.19 10.54 -27.38
CA LEU A 11 -7.66 10.79 -26.00
C LEU A 11 -9.00 10.09 -25.74
N LYS A 12 -9.94 10.14 -26.67
CA LYS A 12 -11.23 9.45 -26.56
C LYS A 12 -11.02 7.95 -26.41
N ALA A 13 -10.16 7.36 -27.25
CA ALA A 13 -9.83 5.94 -27.17
C ALA A 13 -9.21 5.56 -25.82
N CYS A 14 -8.28 6.38 -25.28
CA CYS A 14 -7.71 6.16 -23.95
C CYS A 14 -8.77 6.19 -22.84
N LEU A 15 -9.72 7.13 -22.90
CA LEU A 15 -10.81 7.22 -21.93
C LEU A 15 -11.79 6.04 -22.03
N GLU A 16 -12.07 5.57 -23.24
CA GLU A 16 -12.88 4.38 -23.47
C GLU A 16 -12.20 3.13 -22.88
N ILE A 17 -10.90 2.95 -23.13
CA ILE A 17 -10.12 1.85 -22.54
C ILE A 17 -10.11 1.93 -21.02
N LEU A 18 -9.89 3.11 -20.44
CA LEU A 18 -9.91 3.32 -19.00
C LEU A 18 -11.28 2.99 -18.40
N SER A 19 -12.37 3.52 -19.00
CA SER A 19 -13.73 3.31 -18.51
C SER A 19 -14.16 1.84 -18.60
N PHE A 20 -13.75 1.14 -19.66
CA PHE A 20 -13.97 -0.29 -19.81
C PHE A 20 -13.17 -1.08 -18.77
N SER A 21 -11.87 -0.82 -18.66
CA SER A 21 -10.98 -1.62 -17.80
C SER A 21 -11.26 -1.41 -16.31
N LEU A 22 -11.62 -0.19 -15.90
CA LEU A 22 -11.85 0.16 -14.49
C LEU A 22 -12.99 -0.67 -13.87
N LYS A 23 -14.00 -1.05 -14.65
CA LYS A 23 -15.13 -1.89 -14.19
C LYS A 23 -14.72 -3.32 -13.88
N GLU A 24 -13.67 -3.81 -14.55
CA GLU A 24 -13.15 -5.17 -14.41
C GLU A 24 -12.05 -5.27 -13.35
N ILE A 25 -11.62 -4.15 -12.75
CA ILE A 25 -10.62 -4.17 -11.68
C ILE A 25 -11.17 -4.93 -10.47
N SER A 26 -10.38 -5.89 -9.99
CA SER A 26 -10.64 -6.63 -8.77
C SER A 26 -9.49 -6.46 -7.77
N VAL A 27 -9.84 -6.36 -6.48
CA VAL A 27 -8.85 -6.25 -5.41
C VAL A 27 -8.33 -7.63 -5.05
N ASN A 28 -7.00 -7.81 -5.13
CA ASN A 28 -6.36 -8.97 -4.53
C ASN A 28 -6.29 -8.80 -3.01
N ARG A 29 -7.28 -9.35 -2.30
CA ARG A 29 -7.44 -9.22 -0.85
C ARG A 29 -6.27 -9.80 -0.05
N ASN A 30 -5.56 -10.75 -0.64
CA ASN A 30 -4.52 -11.52 0.03
C ASN A 30 -3.13 -11.20 -0.55
N ILE A 31 -2.99 -10.07 -1.26
CA ILE A 31 -1.73 -9.70 -1.89
C ILE A 31 -0.56 -9.68 -0.92
N LEU A 32 -0.81 -9.28 0.34
CA LEU A 32 0.19 -9.21 1.39
C LEU A 32 0.63 -10.59 1.91
N GLU A 33 -0.05 -11.69 1.59
CA GLU A 33 0.39 -13.06 1.92
C GLU A 33 1.61 -13.50 1.10
N ASP A 34 1.88 -12.83 -0.03
CA ASP A 34 3.07 -13.08 -0.85
C ASP A 34 4.33 -12.60 -0.09
N PRO A 35 5.34 -13.47 0.13
CA PRO A 35 6.56 -13.15 0.88
C PRO A 35 7.31 -11.93 0.36
N LYS A 36 7.16 -11.54 -0.91
CA LYS A 36 7.80 -10.33 -1.43
C LYS A 36 7.34 -9.04 -0.71
N TYR A 37 6.19 -9.08 -0.04
CA TYR A 37 5.67 -7.97 0.75
C TYR A 37 6.05 -8.03 2.23
N ASP A 38 6.80 -9.04 2.68
CA ASP A 38 7.26 -9.13 4.07
C ASP A 38 8.00 -7.87 4.52
N TYR A 39 8.78 -7.27 3.62
CA TYR A 39 9.58 -6.07 3.91
C TYR A 39 8.75 -4.81 4.17
N LEU A 40 7.46 -4.78 3.80
CA LEU A 40 6.56 -3.68 4.15
C LEU A 40 6.39 -3.53 5.66
N PHE A 41 6.52 -4.65 6.39
CA PHE A 41 6.37 -4.72 7.84
C PHE A 41 7.69 -4.53 8.59
N SER A 42 8.78 -4.19 7.90
CA SER A 42 10.10 -3.99 8.51
C SER A 42 10.11 -2.88 9.57
N VAL A 43 9.38 -1.79 9.32
CA VAL A 43 9.28 -0.67 10.27
C VAL A 43 8.57 -1.10 11.55
N ASP A 44 7.52 -1.91 11.44
CA ASP A 44 6.78 -2.39 12.59
C ASP A 44 7.57 -3.42 13.39
N SER A 45 8.23 -4.38 12.72
CA SER A 45 9.17 -5.30 13.36
C SER A 45 10.30 -4.55 14.09
N LEU A 46 10.83 -3.50 13.47
CA LEU A 46 11.86 -2.64 14.09
C LEU A 46 11.32 -1.94 15.33
N ASN A 47 10.12 -1.37 15.23
CA ASN A 47 9.48 -0.66 16.32
C ASN A 47 9.18 -1.59 17.51
N GLU A 48 8.75 -2.83 17.26
CA GLU A 48 8.53 -3.85 18.28
C GLU A 48 9.83 -4.15 19.05
N LEU A 49 10.96 -4.35 18.35
CA LEU A 49 12.26 -4.55 19.00
C LEU A 49 12.63 -3.36 19.90
N VAL A 50 12.36 -2.14 19.44
CA VAL A 50 12.65 -0.92 20.20
C VAL A 50 11.75 -0.78 21.42
N GLN A 51 10.45 -1.04 21.27
CA GLN A 51 9.49 -1.05 22.38
C GLN A 51 9.84 -2.12 23.43
N ASN A 52 10.43 -3.24 23.00
CA ASN A 52 10.96 -4.28 23.88
C ASN A 52 12.31 -3.91 24.54
N GLY A 53 12.78 -2.66 24.39
CA GLY A 53 13.94 -2.12 25.09
C GLY A 53 15.25 -2.19 24.30
N MET A 54 15.25 -2.66 23.04
CA MET A 54 16.44 -2.63 22.21
C MET A 54 16.74 -1.21 21.73
N PRO A 55 17.98 -0.70 21.82
CA PRO A 55 18.32 0.57 21.21
C PRO A 55 18.04 0.54 19.70
N PHE A 56 17.45 1.62 19.16
CA PHE A 56 17.06 1.72 17.76
C PHE A 56 18.15 1.28 16.78
N ARG A 57 19.39 1.73 17.01
CA ARG A 57 20.54 1.39 16.16
C ARG A 57 20.80 -0.12 16.10
N ASP A 58 20.66 -0.80 17.23
CA ASP A 58 20.95 -2.23 17.33
C ASP A 58 19.80 -3.05 16.73
N ALA A 59 18.56 -2.61 16.95
CA ALA A 59 17.38 -3.18 16.29
C ALA A 59 17.48 -3.08 14.76
N TYR A 60 17.89 -1.91 14.26
CA TYR A 60 18.05 -1.67 12.82
C TYR A 60 19.14 -2.56 12.21
N LYS A 61 20.28 -2.70 12.90
CA LYS A 61 21.36 -3.60 12.46
C LYS A 61 20.91 -5.07 12.47
N LYS A 62 20.26 -5.51 13.56
CA LYS A 62 19.77 -6.88 13.70
C LYS A 62 18.82 -7.24 12.55
N MET A 63 17.83 -6.38 12.30
CA MET A 63 16.88 -6.57 11.20
C MET A 63 17.58 -6.63 9.84
N GLY A 64 18.54 -5.73 9.59
CA GLY A 64 19.32 -5.75 8.35
C GLY A 64 20.13 -7.04 8.17
N ILE A 65 20.67 -7.61 9.24
CA ILE A 65 21.36 -8.91 9.20
C ILE A 65 20.37 -10.04 8.88
N GLU A 66 19.22 -10.07 9.55
CA GLU A 66 18.18 -11.10 9.33
C GLU A 66 17.62 -11.06 7.91
N ILE A 67 17.41 -9.87 7.35
CA ILE A 67 16.98 -9.69 5.95
C ILE A 67 18.04 -10.24 4.99
N ASN A 68 19.31 -9.86 5.17
CA ASN A 68 20.39 -10.34 4.32
C ASN A 68 20.61 -11.86 4.42
N ALA A 69 20.34 -12.44 5.59
CA ALA A 69 20.42 -13.89 5.82
C ALA A 69 19.17 -14.66 5.34
N GLY A 70 18.10 -13.97 4.93
CA GLY A 70 16.83 -14.60 4.56
C GLY A 70 16.06 -15.22 5.72
N THR A 71 16.38 -14.83 6.97
CA THR A 71 15.72 -15.33 8.19
C THR A 71 14.75 -14.33 8.80
N PHE A 72 14.58 -13.16 8.17
CA PHE A 72 13.63 -12.15 8.60
C PHE A 72 12.20 -12.70 8.55
N THR A 73 11.50 -12.61 9.69
CA THR A 73 10.08 -12.91 9.79
C THR A 73 9.35 -11.65 10.23
N PRO A 74 8.45 -11.09 9.41
CA PRO A 74 7.78 -9.83 9.73
C PRO A 74 6.73 -10.00 10.84
N LYS A 75 6.59 -8.97 11.68
CA LYS A 75 5.45 -8.80 12.55
C LYS A 75 4.28 -8.23 11.75
N ARG A 76 3.25 -9.05 11.53
CA ARG A 76 2.06 -8.69 10.70
C ARG A 76 0.85 -8.26 11.54
N ASP A 77 0.77 -8.69 12.79
CA ASP A 77 -0.27 -8.26 13.73
C ASP A 77 0.12 -6.90 14.32
N ILE A 78 -0.46 -5.84 13.76
CA ILE A 78 -0.17 -4.47 14.16
C ILE A 78 -1.49 -3.73 14.39
N GLU A 79 -1.65 -3.18 15.58
CA GLU A 79 -2.74 -2.25 15.88
C GLU A 79 -2.35 -0.84 15.43
N HIS A 80 -2.82 -0.43 14.26
CA HIS A 80 -2.66 0.96 13.82
C HIS A 80 -3.93 1.77 14.12
N SER A 81 -3.79 2.82 14.94
CA SER A 81 -4.86 3.78 15.20
C SER A 81 -4.80 5.02 14.31
N HIS A 82 -3.69 5.23 13.60
CA HIS A 82 -3.44 6.42 12.79
C HIS A 82 -4.38 6.50 11.59
N GLU A 83 -5.00 7.66 11.36
CA GLU A 83 -5.86 7.90 10.21
C GLU A 83 -5.11 7.67 8.88
N GLY A 84 -5.73 6.96 7.94
CA GLY A 84 -5.12 6.58 6.67
C GLY A 84 -4.15 5.39 6.74
N SER A 85 -3.91 4.82 7.93
CA SER A 85 -3.12 3.58 8.07
C SER A 85 -3.91 2.35 7.63
N ILE A 86 -3.22 1.22 7.45
CA ILE A 86 -3.86 -0.06 7.11
C ILE A 86 -4.91 -0.51 8.14
N GLY A 87 -4.74 -0.15 9.42
CA GLY A 87 -5.71 -0.43 10.49
C GLY A 87 -6.85 0.59 10.60
N ASN A 88 -6.69 1.77 10.01
CA ASN A 88 -7.69 2.84 10.02
C ASN A 88 -7.67 3.61 8.71
N LEU A 89 -8.21 3.00 7.64
CA LEU A 89 -8.24 3.57 6.30
C LEU A 89 -9.22 4.75 6.12
N CYS A 90 -9.96 5.12 7.16
CA CYS A 90 -10.99 6.16 7.13
C CYS A 90 -12.04 5.95 6.00
N LEU A 91 -12.41 4.69 5.74
CA LEU A 91 -13.34 4.36 4.65
C LEU A 91 -14.74 4.93 4.87
N LYS A 92 -15.14 5.14 6.12
CA LYS A 92 -16.43 5.74 6.45
C LYS A 92 -16.45 7.22 6.06
N GLU A 93 -15.43 7.97 6.45
CA GLU A 93 -15.24 9.38 6.17
C GLU A 93 -15.14 9.63 4.67
N ILE A 94 -14.44 8.76 3.94
CA ILE A 94 -14.36 8.80 2.48
C ILE A 94 -15.76 8.62 1.85
N LYS A 95 -16.54 7.63 2.31
CA LYS A 95 -17.91 7.41 1.82
C LYS A 95 -18.81 8.59 2.12
N ASP A 96 -18.75 9.13 3.33
CA ASP A 96 -19.56 10.28 3.74
C ASP A 96 -19.21 11.53 2.91
N LYS A 97 -17.93 11.72 2.57
CA LYS A 97 -17.49 12.80 1.69
C LYS A 97 -18.00 12.62 0.26
N MET A 98 -17.95 11.40 -0.27
CA MET A 98 -18.45 11.08 -1.61
C MET A 98 -19.97 11.28 -1.71
N GLY A 99 -20.73 10.86 -0.70
CA GLY A 99 -22.18 11.03 -0.65
C GLY A 99 -22.66 12.48 -0.58
N LYS A 100 -21.80 13.44 -0.22
CA LYS A 100 -22.11 14.88 -0.27
C LYS A 100 -21.95 15.50 -1.66
N LEU A 101 -21.26 14.83 -2.57
CA LEU A 101 -20.95 15.31 -3.93
C LEU A 101 -21.94 14.80 -4.98
N ILE A 102 -22.73 13.77 -4.64
CA ILE A 102 -23.77 13.14 -5.46
C ILE A 102 -25.12 13.68 -4.97
#